data_AF-A0A3M2CWK3-F1
#
_entry.id   AF-A0A3M2CWK3-F1
#
_cell.length_a   1.000
_cell.length_b   1.000
_cell.length_c   1.000
_cell.angle_alpha   90.00
_cell.angle_beta   90.00
_cell.angle_gamma   90.00
#
_symmetry.space_group_name_H-M   'P 1'
#
loop_
_entity.id
_entity.type
_entity.pdbx_description
1 polymer ?
#
loop_
_entity_poly.entity_id
_entity_poly.type
_entity_poly.pdbx_seq_one_letter_code
_entity_poly.pdbx_strand_id
1 'polypeptide(L)' 'MSDTPVRIRCPNLTCRKVLAVPQIARGKTVRCRSCGTNIRVPQKPSATKKTEQAESASNE' A
#
# COMPACT_ATOMS: atom_id res chain seq x y z
N MET A 1 4.75 21.63 0.00
CA MET A 1 4.36 20.29 0.51
C MET A 1 3.60 19.57 -0.58
N SER A 2 4.26 18.72 -1.37
CA SER A 2 3.67 18.08 -2.55
C SER A 2 3.53 16.57 -2.33
N ASP A 3 2.71 16.16 -1.35
CA ASP A 3 2.33 14.75 -1.16
C ASP A 3 1.18 14.45 -2.14
N THR A 4 1.47 13.73 -3.22
CA THR A 4 0.44 13.35 -4.20
C THR A 4 -0.50 12.32 -3.55
N PRO A 5 -1.80 12.64 -3.38
CA PRO A 5 -2.73 11.73 -2.73
C PRO A 5 -2.99 10.51 -3.61
N VAL A 6 -3.04 9.34 -2.98
CA VAL A 6 -3.42 8.09 -3.61
C VAL A 6 -4.93 7.96 -3.55
N ARG A 7 -5.56 7.70 -4.69
CA ARG A 7 -6.99 7.44 -4.75
C ARG A 7 -7.26 5.95 -4.64
N ILE A 8 -8.02 5.55 -3.61
CA ILE A 8 -8.44 4.16 -3.39
C ILE A 8 -9.96 4.09 -3.25
N ARG A 9 -10.57 2.98 -3.67
CA ARG A 9 -12.00 2.73 -3.49
C ARG A 9 -12.23 2.05 -2.14
N CYS A 10 -13.23 2.51 -1.39
CA CYS A 10 -13.64 1.84 -0.16
C CYS A 10 -14.12 0.40 -0.46
N PRO A 11 -13.63 -0.62 0.25
CA PRO A 11 -14.02 -2.02 0.06
C PRO A 11 -15.43 -2.32 0.56
N ASN A 12 -16.04 -1.42 1.32
CA ASN A 12 -17.41 -1.58 1.77
C ASN A 12 -18.37 -1.39 0.58
N LEU A 13 -19.13 -2.44 0.25
CA LEU A 13 -20.05 -2.49 -0.89
C LEU A 13 -21.19 -1.48 -0.81
N THR A 14 -21.57 -1.03 0.39
CA THR A 14 -22.57 0.04 0.55
C THR A 14 -21.96 1.41 0.33
N CYS A 15 -20.70 1.62 0.71
CA CYS A 15 -20.04 2.92 0.60
C CYS A 15 -19.43 3.18 -0.80
N ARG A 16 -18.59 2.26 -1.31
CA ARG A 16 -17.88 2.31 -2.60
C ARG A 16 -17.23 3.65 -2.99
N LYS A 17 -17.06 4.56 -2.04
CA LYS A 17 -16.60 5.93 -2.25
C LYS A 17 -15.09 5.96 -2.49
N VAL A 18 -14.65 6.88 -3.34
CA VAL A 18 -13.22 7.09 -3.62
C VAL A 18 -12.65 7.97 -2.52
N LEU A 19 -11.60 7.48 -1.85
CA LEU A 19 -10.88 8.16 -0.80
C LEU A 19 -9.53 8.61 -1.33
N ALA A 20 -9.19 9.87 -1.07
CA ALA A 20 -7.85 10.39 -1.25
C ALA A 20 -7.08 10.17 0.06
N VAL A 21 -6.15 9.20 0.05
CA VAL A 21 -5.29 8.89 1.20
C VAL A 21 -3.87 9.40 0.93
N PRO A 22 -3.16 9.93 1.93
CA PRO A 22 -1.81 10.44 1.73
C PRO A 22 -0.82 9.30 1.49
N GLN A 23 0.29 9.57 0.82
CA GLN A 23 1.28 8.54 0.48
C GLN A 23 1.87 7.88 1.73
N ILE A 24 2.02 8.64 2.82
CA ILE A 24 2.52 8.17 4.13
C ILE A 24 1.61 7.12 4.81
N ALA A 25 0.37 6.97 4.33
CA ALA A 25 -0.58 5.99 4.82
C ALA A 25 -0.52 4.66 4.06
N ARG A 26 0.28 4.55 2.99
CA ARG A 26 0.49 3.28 2.28
C ARG A 26 1.02 2.21 3.24
N GLY A 27 0.43 1.02 3.19
CA GLY A 27 0.75 -0.09 4.09
C GLY A 27 0.12 0.00 5.48
N LYS A 28 -0.53 1.11 5.82
CA LYS A 28 -1.23 1.28 7.09
C LYS A 28 -2.74 1.05 6.92
N THR A 29 -3.41 0.86 8.05
CA THR A 29 -4.87 0.82 8.12
C THR A 29 -5.38 2.24 8.39
N VAL A 30 -6.27 2.74 7.52
CA VAL A 30 -6.90 4.06 7.66
C VAL A 30 -8.41 3.92 7.80
N ARG A 31 -9.05 4.92 8.40
CA ARG A 31 -10.50 4.94 8.56
C ARG A 31 -11.17 5.67 7.40
N CYS A 32 -12.19 5.07 6.79
CA CYS A 32 -13.00 5.73 5.77
C CYS A 32 -13.73 6.95 6.34
N ARG A 33 -13.56 8.13 5.74
CA ARG A 33 -14.25 9.36 6.17
C ARG A 33 -15.77 9.29 5.96
N SER A 34 -16.26 8.43 5.06
CA SER A 34 -17.68 8.36 4.71
C SER A 34 -18.46 7.30 5.49
N CYS A 35 -17.88 6.14 5.76
CA CYS A 35 -18.58 5.05 6.47
C CYS A 35 -17.88 4.57 7.75
N GLY A 36 -16.70 5.10 8.08
CA GLY A 36 -15.96 4.70 9.27
C GLY A 36 -15.28 3.32 9.20
N THR A 37 -15.42 2.56 8.11
CA THR A 37 -14.77 1.26 7.92
C THR A 37 -13.24 1.38 7.91
N ASN A 38 -12.55 0.43 8.53
CA ASN A 38 -11.09 0.32 8.48
C ASN A 38 -10.65 -0.27 7.13
N ILE A 39 -9.78 0.45 6.43
CA ILE A 39 -9.32 0.11 5.08
C ILE A 39 -7.80 -0.04 5.12
N ARG A 40 -7.31 -1.19 4.66
CA ARG A 40 -5.88 -1.42 4.48
C ARG A 40 -5.42 -0.77 3.17
N VAL A 41 -4.54 0.23 3.25
CA VAL A 41 -3.99 0.87 2.05
C VAL A 41 -2.90 -0.02 1.46
N PRO A 42 -2.98 -0.42 0.18
CA PRO A 42 -1.95 -1.26 -0.42
C PRO A 42 -0.59 -0.55 -0.41
N GLN A 43 0.46 -1.30 -0.08
CA GLN A 43 1.82 -0.79 -0.22
C GLN A 43 2.11 -0.55 -1.70
N LYS A 44 2.93 0.46 -2.00
CA LYS A 44 3.51 0.57 -3.35
C LYS A 44 4.26 -0.74 -3.57
N PRO A 45 4.10 -1.45 -4.70
CA PRO A 45 4.93 -2.60 -4.98
C PRO A 45 6.38 -2.11 -4.95
N SER A 46 7.09 -2.45 -3.88
CA SER A 46 8.52 -2.24 -3.78
C SER A 46 9.12 -3.17 -4.81
N ALA A 47 9.63 -2.63 -5.91
CA ALA A 47 10.43 -3.38 -6.85
C ALA A 47 11.79 -3.69 -6.18
N THR A 48 11.81 -4.53 -5.16
CA THR A 48 12.99 -5.10 -4.47
C THR A 48 12.46 -6.21 -3.56
N LYS A 49 12.77 -7.49 -3.71
CA LYS A 49 14.09 -8.11 -3.95
C LYS A 49 13.98 -9.33 -4.89
N LYS A 50 14.60 -9.25 -6.07
CA LYS A 50 15.28 -10.39 -6.71
C LYS A 50 16.77 -10.12 -6.60
N THR A 51 17.34 -10.27 -5.40
CA THR A 51 18.79 -10.40 -5.20
C THR A 51 18.98 -11.16 -3.90
N GLU A 52 18.83 -12.46 -4.02
CA GLU A 52 19.37 -13.50 -3.16
C GLU A 52 19.94 -14.48 -4.21
N GLN A 53 21.11 -14.19 -4.81
CA GLN A 53 22.45 -14.52 -4.31
C GLN A 53 22.48 -16.03 -3.98
N ALA A 54 22.93 -16.98 -4.82
CA ALA A 54 23.89 -16.96 -5.93
C ALA A 54 25.22 -16.30 -5.57
N GLU A 55 25.89 -16.79 -4.51
CA GLU A 55 27.36 -16.78 -4.34
C GLU A 55 27.68 -17.39 -2.96
N SER A 56 28.11 -18.66 -2.94
CA SER A 56 29.02 -19.30 -1.95
C SER A 56 29.01 -20.83 -2.11
N ALA A 57 29.75 -21.37 -3.09
CA ALA A 57 30.39 -22.70 -3.04
C ALA A 57 31.22 -22.91 -4.32
N SER A 58 32.35 -22.20 -4.42
CA SER A 58 33.50 -22.62 -5.22
C SER A 58 34.43 -23.46 -4.35
N ASN A 59 35.07 -24.45 -4.98
CA ASN A 59 36.07 -25.42 -4.51
C ASN A 59 35.56 -26.51 -3.56
N GLU A 60 35.84 -27.79 -3.82
CA GLU A 60 37.15 -28.36 -4.20
C GLU A 60 37.05 -29.46 -5.26
#